data_AF-A0A8S9JS15-F1
#
_entry.id   AF-A0A8S9JS15-F1
#
_cell.length_a   1.000
_cell.length_b   1.000
_cell.length_c   1.000
_cell.angle_alpha   90.00
_cell.angle_beta   90.00
_cell.angle_gamma   90.00
#
_symmetry.space_group_name_H-M   'P 1'
#
loop_
_entity.id
_entity.type
_entity.pdbx_description
1 polymer ?
#
loop_
_entity_poly.entity_id
_entity_poly.type
_entity_poly.pdbx_seq_one_letter_code
_entity_poly.pdbx_strand_id
1 'polypeptide(L)'
;MATNNGDVLMLEAAPEASKPWASAANAEVIDALPYIDDDYGNPLIKAEVDRLVEEEMRRSSRKPADFLKELPPLPKFDFENCPVLGKEYERVRAGKPPVRIDFESRYKLELPPASKKNDDAAWKQYLQKNQRSLQQKMIELENLEMMSKQGPELWRQNNHRLEVFLTSILDSVAVDFVA
;
A
#
# COMPACT_ATOMS: atom_id res chain seq x y z
N MET A 1 4.84 0.04 30.66
CA MET A 1 5.97 0.61 29.90
C MET A 1 6.25 -0.36 28.76
N ALA A 2 5.59 -0.18 27.61
CA ALA A 2 5.70 -1.09 26.47
C ALA A 2 6.63 -0.45 25.44
N THR A 3 7.80 -1.06 25.24
CA THR A 3 8.76 -0.67 24.20
C THR A 3 8.32 -1.30 22.89
N ASN A 4 7.60 -0.53 22.06
CA ASN A 4 7.35 -0.89 20.67
C ASN A 4 8.65 -0.66 19.89
N ASN A 5 9.46 -1.71 19.75
CA ASN A 5 10.49 -1.74 18.71
C ASN A 5 9.76 -1.89 17.37
N GLY A 6 9.54 -0.76 16.71
CA GLY A 6 9.18 -0.75 15.30
C GLY A 6 10.39 -1.19 14.50
N ASP A 7 10.43 -2.47 14.15
CA ASP A 7 11.39 -3.00 13.19
C ASP A 7 11.12 -2.31 11.85
N VAL A 8 11.96 -1.33 11.53
CA VAL A 8 12.04 -0.69 10.22
C VAL A 8 12.46 -1.78 9.25
N LEU A 9 11.55 -2.18 8.35
CA LEU A 9 11.85 -3.08 7.24
C LEU A 9 12.73 -2.33 6.23
N MET A 10 14.03 -2.25 6.52
CA MET A 10 15.06 -1.84 5.57
C MET A 10 15.16 -2.91 4.48
N LEU A 11 15.09 -2.49 3.21
CA LEU A 11 15.06 -3.41 2.06
C LEU A 11 16.41 -4.10 1.81
N GLU A 12 17.48 -3.68 2.49
CA GLU A 12 18.79 -4.29 2.42
C GLU A 12 19.32 -4.54 3.84
N ALA A 13 18.98 -5.70 4.39
CA ALA A 13 19.76 -6.25 5.49
C ALA A 13 21.12 -6.70 4.93
N ALA A 14 22.21 -6.36 5.61
CA ALA A 14 23.52 -6.98 5.39
C ALA A 14 23.35 -8.49 5.20
N PRO A 15 24.10 -9.14 4.28
CA PRO A 15 23.88 -10.54 3.95
C PRO A 15 23.97 -11.39 5.22
N GLU A 16 22.80 -11.74 5.75
CA GLU A 16 22.62 -12.64 6.86
C GLU A 16 23.39 -13.92 6.54
N ALA A 17 24.46 -14.19 7.29
CA ALA A 17 25.29 -15.38 7.14
C ALA A 17 24.50 -16.71 7.29
N SER A 18 23.25 -16.61 7.75
CA SER A 18 22.26 -17.68 7.88
C SER A 18 21.55 -18.04 6.57
N LYS A 19 21.62 -17.20 5.52
CA LYS A 19 21.05 -17.51 4.21
C LYS A 19 22.03 -18.35 3.39
N PRO A 20 21.75 -19.62 3.07
CA PRO A 20 22.67 -20.48 2.33
C PRO A 20 23.00 -19.95 0.91
N TRP A 21 22.15 -19.12 0.31
CA TRP A 21 22.42 -18.46 -0.98
C TRP A 21 23.25 -17.17 -0.86
N ALA A 22 23.27 -16.53 0.32
CA ALA A 22 24.11 -15.36 0.61
C ALA A 22 25.45 -15.74 1.24
N SER A 23 25.65 -17.03 1.55
CA SER A 23 26.91 -17.55 2.04
C SER A 23 27.91 -17.62 0.90
N ALA A 24 28.79 -16.62 0.82
CA ALA A 24 29.95 -16.58 -0.07
C ALA A 24 30.90 -17.79 0.10
N ALA A 25 30.70 -18.63 1.12
CA ALA A 25 31.54 -19.79 1.43
C ALA A 25 31.41 -20.95 0.41
N ASN A 26 30.32 -21.00 -0.38
CA ASN A 26 30.09 -22.05 -1.38
C ASN A 26 30.04 -21.54 -2.82
N ALA A 27 30.32 -20.26 -3.05
CA ALA A 27 30.47 -19.73 -4.39
C ALA A 27 31.82 -20.20 -4.93
N GLU A 28 31.82 -21.27 -5.72
CA GLU A 28 32.83 -21.43 -6.76
C GLU A 28 32.93 -20.06 -7.46
N VAL A 29 34.11 -19.44 -7.48
CA VAL A 29 34.25 -18.04 -7.91
C VAL A 29 33.90 -17.98 -9.40
N ILE A 30 32.65 -17.66 -9.71
CA ILE A 30 32.17 -17.49 -11.08
C ILE A 30 32.69 -16.14 -11.56
N ASP A 31 33.57 -16.17 -12.57
CA ASP A 31 34.11 -14.98 -13.21
C ASP A 31 33.09 -14.40 -14.19
N ALA A 32 32.31 -13.43 -13.72
CA ALA A 32 31.40 -12.64 -14.53
C ALA A 32 31.47 -11.20 -14.02
N LEU A 33 32.11 -10.30 -14.79
CA LEU A 33 32.49 -8.97 -14.32
C LEU A 33 31.74 -7.88 -15.10
N PRO A 34 30.63 -7.34 -14.57
CA PRO A 34 29.77 -6.41 -15.31
C PRO A 34 30.44 -5.12 -15.78
N TYR A 35 31.51 -4.68 -15.11
CA TYR A 35 32.24 -3.44 -15.43
C TYR A 35 33.46 -3.65 -16.33
N ILE A 36 33.89 -4.91 -16.53
CA ILE A 36 35.04 -5.26 -17.38
C ILE A 36 34.55 -5.85 -18.70
N ASP A 37 33.46 -6.61 -18.66
CA ASP A 37 32.84 -7.21 -19.84
C ASP A 37 31.97 -6.19 -20.57
N ASP A 38 32.55 -5.51 -21.57
CA ASP A 38 31.87 -4.50 -22.40
C ASP A 38 30.60 -5.03 -23.12
N ASP A 39 30.54 -6.34 -23.34
CA ASP A 39 29.44 -7.01 -24.05
C ASP A 39 28.20 -7.26 -23.17
N TYR A 40 28.31 -7.11 -21.84
CA TYR A 40 27.19 -7.36 -20.92
C TYR A 40 25.99 -6.43 -21.19
N GLY A 41 26.25 -5.18 -21.58
CA GLY A 41 25.22 -4.19 -21.90
C GLY A 41 24.62 -4.31 -23.30
N ASN A 42 25.14 -5.20 -24.16
CA ASN A 42 24.70 -5.29 -25.55
C ASN A 42 23.40 -6.12 -25.69
N PRO A 43 22.29 -5.52 -26.16
CA PRO A 43 21.00 -6.21 -26.24
C PRO A 43 21.01 -7.41 -27.21
N LEU A 44 21.87 -7.42 -28.24
CA LEU A 44 21.99 -8.57 -29.15
C LEU A 44 22.58 -9.78 -28.45
N ILE A 45 23.60 -9.56 -27.61
CA ILE A 45 24.26 -10.63 -26.85
C ILE A 45 23.29 -11.18 -25.80
N LYS A 46 22.56 -10.31 -25.09
CA LYS A 46 21.52 -10.74 -24.16
C LYS A 46 20.46 -11.62 -24.82
N ALA A 47 19.96 -11.23 -26.00
CA ALA A 47 18.94 -12.00 -26.70
C ALA A 47 19.43 -13.39 -27.14
N GLU A 48 20.68 -13.50 -27.58
CA GLU A 48 21.27 -14.79 -27.92
C GLU A 48 21.50 -15.65 -26.68
N VAL A 49 21.97 -15.06 -25.57
CA VAL A 49 22.11 -15.77 -24.29
C VAL A 49 20.76 -16.25 -23.77
N ASP A 50 19.72 -15.41 -23.77
CA ASP A 50 18.36 -15.79 -23.36
C ASP A 50 17.85 -16.95 -24.23
N ARG A 51 18.11 -16.94 -25.54
CA ARG A 51 17.76 -18.03 -26.46
C ARG A 51 18.46 -19.35 -26.11
N LEU A 52 19.74 -19.29 -25.77
CA LEU A 52 20.53 -20.47 -25.37
C LEU A 52 20.04 -21.02 -24.03
N VAL A 53 19.75 -20.15 -23.07
CA VAL A 53 19.18 -20.53 -21.76
C VAL A 53 17.84 -21.23 -21.96
N GLU A 54 16.94 -20.69 -22.78
CA GLU A 54 15.63 -21.30 -23.03
C GLU A 54 15.76 -22.69 -23.69
N GLU A 55 16.66 -22.85 -24.66
CA GLU A 55 16.89 -24.15 -25.29
C GLU A 55 17.48 -25.18 -24.30
N GLU A 56 18.36 -24.76 -23.40
CA GLU A 56 18.85 -25.60 -22.31
C GLU A 56 17.75 -25.93 -21.28
N MET A 57 16.91 -24.95 -20.91
CA MET A 57 15.74 -25.17 -20.05
C MET A 57 14.78 -26.19 -20.67
N ARG A 58 14.57 -26.13 -21.99
CA ARG A 58 13.73 -27.08 -22.75
C ARG A 58 14.33 -28.49 -22.83
N ARG A 59 15.65 -28.59 -22.95
CA ARG A 59 16.38 -29.87 -23.05
C ARG A 59 16.56 -30.54 -21.70
N SER A 60 16.71 -29.76 -20.64
CA SER A 60 16.95 -30.29 -19.31
C SER A 60 15.67 -30.93 -18.73
N SER A 61 15.81 -32.08 -18.09
CA SER A 61 14.71 -32.73 -17.36
C SER A 61 14.61 -32.26 -15.89
N ARG A 62 15.48 -31.34 -15.48
CA ARG A 62 15.49 -30.77 -14.13
C ARG A 62 14.42 -29.68 -14.09
N LYS A 63 13.41 -29.86 -13.23
CA LYS A 63 12.44 -28.80 -12.96
C LYS A 63 13.18 -27.63 -12.29
N PRO A 64 12.87 -26.38 -12.66
CA PRO A 64 13.39 -25.21 -11.94
C PRO A 64 13.21 -25.39 -10.44
N ALA A 65 14.22 -25.04 -9.65
CA ALA A 65 14.13 -25.09 -8.20
C ALA A 65 12.92 -24.26 -7.73
N ASP A 66 12.18 -24.77 -6.76
CA ASP A 66 11.01 -24.08 -6.24
C ASP A 66 11.46 -23.01 -5.24
N PHE A 67 11.77 -21.82 -5.76
CA PHE A 67 12.23 -20.66 -4.98
C PHE A 67 11.26 -20.25 -3.87
N LEU A 68 9.99 -20.66 -3.96
CA LEU A 68 8.98 -20.35 -2.94
C LEU A 68 9.18 -21.17 -1.66
N LYS A 69 9.91 -22.31 -1.72
CA LYS A 69 10.24 -23.12 -0.52
C LYS A 69 11.28 -22.47 0.37
N GLU A 70 12.10 -21.60 -0.21
CA GLU A 70 13.16 -20.88 0.52
C GLU A 70 12.62 -19.59 1.16
N LEU A 71 11.45 -19.12 0.72
CA LEU A 71 10.78 -17.99 1.34
C LEU A 71 10.10 -18.43 2.64
N PRO A 72 10.11 -17.58 3.69
CA PRO A 72 9.33 -17.84 4.88
C PRO A 72 7.84 -17.99 4.49
N PRO A 73 7.09 -18.86 5.20
CA PRO A 73 5.67 -19.05 4.91
C PRO A 73 4.96 -17.71 5.06
N LEU A 74 4.07 -17.40 4.11
CA LEU A 74 3.29 -16.17 4.14
C LEU A 74 2.53 -16.08 5.48
N PRO A 75 2.54 -14.90 6.14
CA PRO A 75 1.75 -14.70 7.34
C PRO A 75 0.28 -14.96 7.02
N LYS A 76 -0.39 -15.71 7.90
CA LYS A 76 -1.83 -15.96 7.79
C LYS A 76 -2.55 -14.66 8.15
N PHE A 77 -3.44 -14.21 7.28
CA PHE A 77 -4.29 -13.05 7.57
C PHE A 77 -5.40 -13.48 8.53
N ASP A 78 -5.29 -13.11 9.81
CA ASP A 78 -6.34 -13.28 10.81
C ASP A 78 -7.09 -11.95 11.01
N PHE A 79 -8.34 -11.89 10.55
CA PHE A 79 -9.16 -10.69 10.68
C PHE A 79 -10.02 -10.69 11.96
N GLU A 80 -9.63 -11.46 12.98
CA GLU A 80 -10.38 -11.63 14.24
C GLU A 80 -10.65 -10.29 14.92
N ASN A 81 -9.65 -9.40 14.94
CA ASN A 81 -9.77 -8.07 15.55
C ASN A 81 -10.53 -7.06 14.68
N CYS A 82 -10.74 -7.36 13.39
CA CYS A 82 -11.36 -6.45 12.42
C CYS A 82 -12.37 -7.18 11.52
N PRO A 83 -13.58 -7.48 12.01
CA PRO A 83 -14.60 -8.20 11.25
C PRO A 83 -15.02 -7.49 9.95
N VAL A 84 -14.89 -6.16 9.90
CA VAL A 84 -15.18 -5.36 8.70
C VAL A 84 -14.14 -5.65 7.60
N LEU A 85 -12.87 -5.77 7.99
CA LEU A 85 -11.78 -6.06 7.06
C LEU A 85 -11.85 -7.50 6.54
N GLY A 86 -12.27 -8.46 7.38
CA GLY A 86 -12.50 -9.83 6.94
C GLY A 86 -13.60 -9.93 5.87
N LYS A 87 -14.72 -9.22 6.05
CA LYS A 87 -15.79 -9.16 5.03
C LYS A 87 -15.31 -8.53 3.73
N GLU A 88 -14.48 -7.50 3.85
CA GLU A 88 -13.88 -6.81 2.71
C GLU A 88 -12.93 -7.72 1.94
N TYR A 89 -12.07 -8.44 2.66
CA TYR A 89 -11.15 -9.41 2.10
C TYR A 89 -11.90 -10.50 1.32
N GLU A 90 -12.98 -11.04 1.90
CA GLU A 90 -13.83 -12.02 1.22
C GLU A 90 -14.49 -11.47 -0.05
N ARG A 91 -14.93 -10.20 -0.02
CA ARG A 91 -15.50 -9.54 -1.20
C ARG A 91 -14.45 -9.39 -2.31
N VAL A 92 -13.24 -8.95 -1.97
CA VAL A 92 -12.13 -8.77 -2.92
C VAL A 92 -11.68 -10.12 -3.47
N ARG A 93 -11.57 -11.14 -2.62
CA ARG A 93 -11.27 -12.54 -3.02
C ARG A 93 -12.31 -13.08 -3.99
N ALA A 94 -13.58 -12.72 -3.81
CA ALA A 94 -14.67 -13.05 -4.73
C ALA A 94 -14.74 -12.15 -5.98
N GLY A 95 -13.79 -11.22 -6.18
CA GLY A 95 -13.75 -10.32 -7.33
C GLY A 95 -14.93 -9.34 -7.42
N LYS A 96 -15.67 -9.15 -6.33
CA LYS A 96 -16.85 -8.27 -6.34
C LYS A 96 -16.42 -6.80 -6.25
N PRO A 97 -17.02 -5.91 -7.05
CA PRO A 97 -16.68 -4.49 -7.02
C PRO A 97 -17.01 -3.87 -5.65
N PRO A 98 -16.32 -2.78 -5.27
CA PRO A 98 -16.59 -2.09 -4.01
C PRO A 98 -18.01 -1.51 -3.98
N VAL A 99 -18.61 -1.50 -2.79
CA VAL A 99 -19.93 -0.90 -2.58
C VAL A 99 -19.81 0.59 -2.83
N ARG A 100 -20.59 1.11 -3.79
CA ARG A 100 -20.62 2.54 -4.07
C ARG A 100 -21.25 3.27 -2.88
N ILE A 101 -20.54 4.28 -2.39
CA ILE A 101 -21.04 5.20 -1.39
C ILE A 101 -22.12 6.04 -2.07
N ASP A 102 -23.38 5.88 -1.64
CA ASP A 102 -24.47 6.70 -2.14
C ASP A 102 -24.39 8.10 -1.51
N PHE A 103 -23.99 9.10 -2.31
CA PHE A 103 -23.94 10.49 -1.89
C PHE A 103 -25.26 11.22 -2.14
N GLU A 104 -26.00 10.81 -3.18
CA GLU A 104 -27.21 11.50 -3.60
C GLU A 104 -28.35 11.26 -2.61
N SER A 105 -28.65 10.01 -2.24
CA SER A 105 -29.74 9.74 -1.29
C SER A 105 -29.43 10.21 0.12
N ARG A 106 -28.15 10.25 0.51
CA ARG A 106 -27.71 10.61 1.85
C ARG A 106 -27.71 12.12 2.10
N TYR A 107 -27.18 12.89 1.16
CA TYR A 107 -26.98 14.33 1.36
C TYR A 107 -28.01 15.20 0.62
N LYS A 108 -28.66 14.68 -0.43
CA LYS A 108 -29.74 15.41 -1.08
C LYS A 108 -31.01 15.27 -0.26
N LEU A 109 -31.55 16.42 0.14
CA LEU A 109 -32.82 16.49 0.81
C LEU A 109 -33.91 16.63 -0.26
N GLU A 110 -34.66 15.56 -0.51
CA GLU A 110 -35.78 15.59 -1.44
C GLU A 110 -37.10 15.62 -0.65
N LEU A 111 -38.02 16.48 -1.11
CA LEU A 111 -39.37 16.53 -0.57
C LEU A 111 -40.04 15.16 -0.72
N PRO A 112 -40.92 14.75 0.22
CA PRO A 112 -41.72 13.56 0.05
C PRO A 112 -42.42 13.59 -1.32
N PRO A 113 -42.38 12.48 -2.10
CA PRO A 113 -43.02 12.42 -3.41
C PRO A 113 -44.49 12.84 -3.33
N ALA A 114 -45.03 13.42 -4.40
CA ALA A 114 -46.42 13.90 -4.44
C ALA A 114 -47.44 12.81 -4.02
N SER A 115 -47.14 11.53 -4.28
CA SER A 115 -47.95 10.38 -3.88
C SER A 115 -47.98 10.10 -2.38
N LYS A 116 -46.99 10.59 -1.61
CA LYS A 116 -46.85 10.38 -0.16
C LYS A 116 -47.12 11.65 0.67
N LYS A 117 -47.67 12.70 0.06
CA LYS A 117 -47.99 13.95 0.78
C LYS A 117 -49.05 13.81 1.86
N ASN A 118 -49.92 12.81 1.77
CA ASN A 118 -50.95 12.53 2.78
C ASN A 118 -50.47 11.55 3.86
N ASP A 119 -49.22 11.06 3.79
CA ASP A 119 -48.65 10.12 4.76
C ASP A 119 -47.88 10.88 5.84
N ASP A 120 -48.44 10.90 7.06
CA ASP A 120 -47.84 11.53 8.23
C ASP A 120 -46.47 10.92 8.60
N ALA A 121 -46.29 9.60 8.39
CA ALA A 121 -45.03 8.93 8.70
C ALA A 121 -43.89 9.42 7.79
N ALA A 122 -44.18 9.62 6.50
CA ALA A 122 -43.23 10.17 5.54
C ALA A 122 -42.79 11.60 5.91
N TRP A 123 -43.71 12.44 6.38
CA TRP A 123 -43.39 13.79 6.84
C TRP A 123 -42.54 13.81 8.12
N LYS A 124 -42.83 12.93 9.08
CA LYS A 124 -42.00 12.76 10.28
C LYS A 124 -40.57 12.35 9.94
N GLN A 125 -40.39 11.39 9.04
CA GLN A 125 -39.06 10.97 8.58
C GLN A 125 -38.33 12.08 7.83
N TYR A 126 -39.04 12.83 6.99
CA TYR A 126 -38.48 14.01 6.30
C TYR A 126 -38.02 15.07 7.31
N LEU A 127 -38.83 15.40 8.32
CA LEU A 127 -38.47 16.35 9.36
C LEU A 127 -37.22 15.91 10.13
N GLN A 128 -37.13 14.64 10.52
CA GLN A 128 -35.95 14.09 11.18
C GLN A 128 -34.71 14.13 10.27
N LYS A 129 -34.84 13.90 8.96
CA LYS A 129 -33.74 14.04 7.99
C LYS A 129 -33.28 15.50 7.90
N ASN A 130 -34.23 16.45 7.86
CA ASN A 130 -33.94 17.89 7.85
C ASN A 130 -33.18 18.34 9.10
N GLN A 131 -33.67 17.95 10.28
CA GLN A 131 -33.03 18.27 11.55
C GLN A 131 -31.58 17.77 11.59
N ARG A 132 -31.35 16.52 11.18
CA ARG A 132 -29.99 15.97 11.06
C ARG A 132 -29.13 16.73 10.06
N SER A 133 -29.68 17.08 8.90
CA SER A 133 -28.95 17.88 7.89
C SER A 133 -28.58 19.26 8.41
N LEU A 134 -29.46 19.91 9.19
CA LEU A 134 -29.17 21.20 9.81
C LEU A 134 -28.03 21.10 10.82
N GLN A 135 -28.06 20.08 11.69
CA GLN A 135 -26.97 19.84 12.64
C GLN A 135 -25.65 19.57 11.93
N GLN A 136 -25.67 18.79 10.85
CA GLN A 136 -24.47 18.56 10.04
C GLN A 136 -23.91 19.86 9.45
N LYS A 137 -24.78 20.76 8.95
CA LYS A 137 -24.35 22.06 8.42
C LYS A 137 -23.80 23.00 9.48
N MET A 138 -24.31 22.93 10.71
CA MET A 138 -23.74 23.66 11.84
C MET A 138 -22.30 23.20 12.12
N ILE A 139 -22.09 21.88 12.20
CA ILE A 139 -20.76 21.29 12.40
C ILE A 139 -19.81 21.64 11.24
N GLU A 140 -20.30 21.60 10.00
CA GLU A 140 -19.52 21.98 8.83
C GLU A 140 -19.08 23.44 8.89
N LEU A 141 -19.96 24.34 9.34
CA LEU A 141 -19.63 25.75 9.53
C LEU A 141 -18.56 25.96 10.60
N GLU A 142 -18.70 25.30 11.76
CA GLU A 142 -17.70 25.33 12.82
C GLU A 142 -16.35 24.79 12.35
N ASN A 143 -16.34 23.68 11.59
CA ASN A 143 -15.14 23.10 11.00
C ASN A 143 -14.47 24.06 10.00
N LEU A 144 -15.26 24.74 9.16
CA LEU A 144 -14.75 25.74 8.23
C LEU A 144 -14.18 26.95 8.95
N GLU A 145 -14.81 27.38 10.05
CA GLU A 145 -14.28 28.45 10.88
C GLU A 145 -12.93 28.07 11.51
N MET A 146 -12.82 26.84 12.05
CA MET A 146 -11.56 26.31 12.58
C MET A 146 -10.48 26.21 11.50
N MET A 147 -10.84 25.68 10.32
CA MET A 147 -9.93 25.56 9.18
C MET A 147 -9.47 26.92 8.66
N SER A 148 -10.36 27.91 8.58
CA SER A 148 -10.00 29.27 8.16
C SER A 148 -9.03 29.93 9.14
N LYS A 149 -9.15 29.65 10.44
CA LYS A 149 -8.29 30.23 11.48
C LYS A 149 -6.92 29.55 11.56
N GLN A 150 -6.87 28.21 11.46
CA GLN A 150 -5.66 27.43 11.78
C GLN A 150 -5.06 26.69 10.58
N GLY A 151 -5.82 26.50 9.50
CA GLY A 151 -5.44 25.68 8.35
C GLY A 151 -4.11 26.09 7.71
N PRO A 152 -3.89 27.38 7.38
CA PRO A 152 -2.64 27.81 6.74
C PRO A 152 -1.38 27.58 7.59
N GLU A 153 -1.48 27.68 8.91
CA GLU A 153 -0.37 27.44 9.83
C GLU A 153 -0.08 25.93 9.94
N LEU A 154 -1.12 25.13 10.18
CA LEU A 154 -0.99 23.66 10.24
C LEU A 154 -0.42 23.07 8.94
N TRP A 155 -0.80 23.62 7.79
CA TRP A 155 -0.28 23.17 6.51
C TRP A 155 1.22 23.48 6.34
N ARG A 156 1.65 24.69 6.74
CA ARG A 156 3.08 25.04 6.73
C ARG A 156 3.89 24.15 7.68
N GLN A 157 3.38 23.90 8.89
CA GLN A 157 4.01 22.98 9.83
C GLN A 157 4.12 21.56 9.25
N ASN A 158 3.06 21.06 8.61
CA ASN A 158 3.08 19.75 7.97
C ASN A 158 4.14 19.68 6.86
N ASN A 159 4.21 20.70 6.00
CA ASN A 159 5.22 20.75 4.93
C ASN A 159 6.64 20.77 5.51
N HIS A 160 6.89 21.55 6.56
CA HIS A 160 8.18 21.56 7.24
C HIS A 160 8.55 20.18 7.82
N ARG A 161 7.59 19.47 8.44
CA ARG A 161 7.80 18.10 8.91
C ARG A 161 8.14 17.14 7.78
N LEU A 162 7.50 17.28 6.61
CA LEU A 162 7.79 16.47 5.43
C LEU A 162 9.19 16.76 4.87
N GLU A 163 9.61 18.02 4.85
CA GLU A 163 10.96 18.41 4.44
C GLU A 163 12.02 17.78 5.36
N VAL A 164 11.84 17.88 6.68
CA VAL A 164 12.76 17.26 7.65
C VAL A 164 12.81 15.75 7.48
N PHE A 165 11.66 15.10 7.29
CA PHE A 165 11.60 13.66 7.04
C PHE A 165 12.34 13.27 5.76
N LEU A 166 12.17 14.05 4.68
CA LEU A 166 12.87 13.83 3.43
C LEU A 166 14.38 14.00 3.58
N THR A 167 14.85 15.04 4.26
CA THR A 167 16.28 15.23 4.54
C THR A 167 16.85 14.06 5.34
N SER A 168 16.14 13.57 6.36
CA SER A 168 16.59 12.41 7.14
C SER A 168 16.73 11.15 6.30
N ILE A 169 15.84 10.91 5.33
CA ILE A 169 15.95 9.77 4.41
C ILE A 169 17.15 9.97 3.49
N LEU A 170 17.31 11.16 2.91
CA LEU A 170 18.43 11.47 2.02
C LEU A 170 19.78 11.32 2.74
N ASP A 171 19.88 11.77 3.99
CA ASP A 171 21.08 11.61 4.80
C ASP A 171 21.39 10.13 5.07
N SER A 172 20.38 9.31 5.36
CA SER A 172 20.56 7.85 5.50
C SER A 172 21.13 7.24 4.22
N VAL A 173 20.52 7.54 3.07
CA VAL A 173 20.98 7.04 1.76
C VAL A 173 22.38 7.54 1.41
N ALA A 174 22.71 8.78 1.77
CA ALA A 174 24.03 9.34 1.51
C ALA A 174 25.12 8.71 2.40
N VAL A 175 24.81 8.39 3.66
CA VAL A 175 25.71 7.66 4.55
C VAL A 175 25.97 6.24 4.02
N ASP A 176 24.93 5.58 3.50
CA ASP A 176 25.04 4.25 2.90
C ASP A 176 25.84 4.23 1.58
N PHE A 177 26.04 5.38 0.92
CA PHE A 177 26.86 5.48 -0.30
C PHE A 177 28.35 5.77 -0.02
N VAL A 178 28.71 6.22 1.19
CA VAL A 178 30.08 6.57 1.58
C VAL A 178 30.75 5.49 2.45
N ALA A 179 29.99 4.53 2.98
CA ALA A 179 30.49 3.35 3.69
C ALA A 179 30.69 2.15 2.75
#